data_AF-A0A0K8Q6V8-F1
#
_entry.id   AF-A0A0K8Q6V8-F1
#
_cell.length_a   1.000
_cell.length_b   1.000
_cell.length_c   1.000
_cell.angle_alpha   90.00
_cell.angle_beta   90.00
_cell.angle_gamma   90.00
#
_symmetry.space_group_name_H-M   'P 1'
#
loop_
_entity.id
_entity.type
_entity.pdbx_description
1 polymer ?
#
loop_
_entity_poly.entity_id
_entity_poly.type
_entity_poly.pdbx_seq_one_letter_code
_entity_poly.pdbx_strand_id
1 'polypeptide(L)'
;MFGVCLGHQALAEAYGATVTHAPELMHGKTSLVQHDGTGVFAGLPSPFTATRYHSLAAVRETIPEVLEVNAETANGVIMGLRHRTAPLCGVQFHPESVLTEGGYQMLGNWLESLGMTGAAERAAKLSPLIQH
;
A
#
# COMPACT_ATOMS: atom_id res chain seq x y z
N MET A 1 -12.93 0.70 0.54
CA MET A 1 -12.04 1.38 1.50
C MET A 1 -10.61 1.29 0.99
N PHE A 2 -9.84 2.38 1.11
CA PHE A 2 -8.39 2.36 0.94
C PHE A 2 -7.74 2.81 2.25
N GLY A 3 -7.22 1.86 3.03
CA GLY A 3 -6.60 2.11 4.33
C GLY A 3 -5.13 2.46 4.20
N VAL A 4 -4.71 3.60 4.75
CA VAL A 4 -3.31 4.05 4.76
C VAL A 4 -2.77 3.96 6.18
N CYS A 5 -1.56 3.44 6.36
CA CYS A 5 -0.88 3.37 7.66
C CYS A 5 -1.76 2.65 8.72
N LEU A 6 -2.32 3.38 9.69
CA LEU A 6 -3.21 2.84 10.71
C LEU A 6 -4.49 2.26 10.08
N GLY A 7 -4.96 2.81 8.95
CA GLY A 7 -6.08 2.23 8.21
C GLY A 7 -5.77 0.85 7.63
N HIS A 8 -4.53 0.60 7.21
CA HIS A 8 -4.07 -0.73 6.79
C HIS A 8 -4.00 -1.70 7.97
N GLN A 9 -3.49 -1.22 9.11
CA GLN A 9 -3.42 -2.01 10.35
C GLN A 9 -4.81 -2.38 10.86
N ALA A 10 -5.73 -1.41 10.90
CA ALA A 10 -7.12 -1.63 11.27
C ALA A 10 -7.82 -2.60 10.30
N LEU A 11 -7.53 -2.54 9.00
CA LEU A 11 -8.03 -3.53 8.04
C LEU A 11 -7.52 -4.93 8.39
N ALA A 12 -6.24 -5.09 8.70
CA ALA A 12 -5.66 -6.38 9.07
C ALA A 12 -6.32 -6.92 10.36
N GLU A 13 -6.36 -6.11 11.43
CA GLU A 13 -6.93 -6.51 12.73
C GLU A 13 -8.43 -6.79 12.66
N ALA A 14 -9.19 -6.03 11.87
CA ALA A 14 -10.63 -6.25 11.69
C ALA A 14 -10.97 -7.64 11.12
N TYR A 15 -10.03 -8.26 10.40
CA TYR A 15 -10.18 -9.62 9.89
C TYR A 15 -9.41 -10.68 10.71
N GLY A 16 -8.84 -10.29 11.85
CA GLY A 16 -8.20 -11.21 12.80
C GLY A 16 -6.70 -11.41 12.63
N ALA A 17 -6.03 -10.61 11.79
CA ALA A 17 -4.57 -10.60 11.76
C ALA A 17 -3.98 -9.87 12.97
N THR A 18 -2.76 -10.24 13.34
CA THR A 18 -1.99 -9.59 14.40
C THR A 18 -1.18 -8.44 13.82
N VAL A 19 -1.24 -7.26 14.44
CA VAL A 19 -0.31 -6.15 14.20
C VAL A 19 0.63 -6.02 15.39
N THR A 20 1.93 -6.04 15.14
CA THR A 20 2.95 -5.94 16.19
C THR A 20 4.18 -5.20 15.69
N HIS A 21 5.21 -5.07 16.53
CA HIS A 21 6.45 -4.44 16.14
C HIS A 21 7.06 -5.11 14.91
N ALA A 22 7.37 -4.30 13.90
CA ALA A 22 8.10 -4.75 12.73
C ALA A 22 9.51 -5.21 13.16
N PRO A 23 10.08 -6.24 12.51
CA PRO A 23 11.44 -6.71 12.82
C PRO A 23 12.50 -5.62 12.70
N GLU A 24 12.23 -4.57 11.90
CA GLU A 24 13.10 -3.41 11.70
C GLU A 24 12.36 -2.10 12.02
N LEU A 25 12.93 -1.32 12.95
CA LEU A 25 12.51 0.05 13.24
C LEU A 25 12.94 0.98 12.08
N MET A 26 11.97 1.54 11.36
CA MET A 26 12.22 2.52 10.30
C MET A 26 11.48 3.82 10.64
N HIS A 27 12.20 4.84 11.11
CA HIS A 27 11.65 6.16 11.41
C HIS A 27 12.13 7.16 10.35
N GLY A 28 11.20 7.74 9.58
CA GLY A 28 11.52 8.79 8.60
C GLY A 28 12.43 8.34 7.45
N LYS A 29 12.40 7.05 7.07
CA LYS A 29 13.18 6.49 5.97
C LYS A 29 12.28 6.00 4.85
N THR A 30 12.76 6.10 3.62
CA THR A 30 12.17 5.41 2.48
C THR A 30 12.47 3.91 2.54
N SER A 31 11.63 3.10 1.88
CA SER A 31 11.85 1.67 1.74
C SER A 31 11.49 1.24 0.32
N LEU A 32 12.23 0.27 -0.20
CA LEU A 32 11.86 -0.39 -1.44
C LEU A 32 10.73 -1.39 -1.16
N VAL A 33 9.64 -1.26 -1.92
CA VAL A 33 8.46 -2.11 -1.81
C VAL A 33 8.30 -2.88 -3.12
N GLN A 34 8.26 -4.21 -3.01
CA GLN A 34 7.92 -5.12 -4.09
C GLN A 34 6.42 -5.40 -4.06
N HIS A 35 5.80 -5.54 -5.23
CA HIS A 35 4.38 -5.89 -5.37
C HIS A 35 4.14 -6.81 -6.57
N ASP A 36 2.95 -7.41 -6.60
CA ASP A 36 2.50 -8.31 -7.67
C ASP A 36 1.85 -7.59 -8.87
N GLY A 37 1.62 -6.27 -8.75
CA GLY A 37 1.05 -5.43 -9.81
C GLY A 37 -0.49 -5.44 -9.83
N THR A 38 -1.13 -5.99 -8.80
CA THR A 38 -2.58 -6.06 -8.69
C THR A 38 -3.16 -4.89 -7.90
N GLY A 39 -4.44 -4.61 -8.14
CA GLY A 39 -5.20 -3.60 -7.38
C GLY A 39 -4.57 -2.21 -7.50
N VAL A 40 -4.30 -1.57 -6.36
CA VAL A 40 -3.73 -0.22 -6.32
C VAL A 40 -2.33 -0.14 -6.93
N PHE A 41 -1.62 -1.26 -7.09
CA PHE A 41 -0.27 -1.32 -7.66
C PHE A 41 -0.24 -1.46 -9.19
N ALA A 42 -1.39 -1.50 -9.85
CA ALA A 42 -1.46 -1.69 -11.30
C ALA A 42 -0.68 -0.61 -12.07
N GLY A 43 0.26 -1.07 -12.91
CA GLY A 43 1.09 -0.20 -13.74
C GLY A 43 2.19 0.57 -13.01
N LEU A 44 2.44 0.30 -11.73
CA LEU A 44 3.61 0.83 -11.01
C LEU A 44 4.84 -0.06 -11.25
N PRO A 45 6.07 0.52 -11.20
CA PRO A 45 7.30 -0.28 -11.20
C PRO A 45 7.44 -1.07 -9.90
N SER A 46 8.06 -2.25 -9.99
CA SER A 46 8.35 -3.11 -8.83
C SER A 46 9.84 -3.48 -8.82
N PRO A 47 10.63 -3.13 -7.78
CA PRO A 47 10.21 -2.37 -6.61
C PRO A 47 10.02 -0.87 -6.88
N PHE A 48 9.32 -0.18 -5.98
CA PHE A 48 9.24 1.30 -5.93
C PHE A 48 9.62 1.83 -4.54
N THR A 49 9.92 3.13 -4.47
CA THR A 49 10.28 3.84 -3.24
C THR A 49 9.04 4.33 -2.50
N ALA A 50 8.86 3.90 -1.24
CA ALA A 50 7.75 4.31 -0.39
C ALA A 50 8.21 4.95 0.92
N THR A 51 7.48 5.97 1.38
CA THR A 51 7.76 6.64 2.67
C THR A 51 7.13 5.89 3.84
N ARG A 52 7.93 5.56 4.87
CA ARG A 52 7.47 4.87 6.09
C ARG A 52 7.76 5.67 7.35
N TYR A 53 6.85 5.58 8.32
CA TYR A 53 6.98 6.25 9.63
C TYR A 53 6.73 5.32 10.82
N HIS A 54 6.51 4.01 10.60
CA HIS A 54 5.86 3.14 11.58
C HIS A 54 6.77 2.05 12.10
N SER A 55 6.67 1.80 13.40
CA SER A 55 7.33 0.71 14.11
C SER A 55 6.49 -0.58 14.14
N LEU A 56 5.28 -0.58 13.57
CA LEU A 56 4.34 -1.70 13.56
C LEU A 56 4.09 -2.22 12.13
N ALA A 57 3.81 -3.52 12.01
CA ALA A 57 3.43 -4.19 10.78
C ALA A 57 2.51 -5.39 11.08
N ALA A 58 1.70 -5.79 10.09
CA ALA A 58 0.92 -7.01 10.17
C ALA A 58 1.83 -8.25 10.09
N VAL A 59 1.54 -9.26 10.93
CA VAL A 59 2.31 -10.51 10.99
C VAL A 59 1.81 -11.48 9.92
N ARG A 60 2.72 -11.89 9.02
CA ARG A 60 2.41 -12.69 7.83
C ARG A 60 1.66 -13.98 8.13
N GLU A 61 2.09 -14.70 9.14
CA GLU A 61 1.54 -16.00 9.53
C GLU A 61 0.11 -15.90 10.09
N THR A 62 -0.32 -14.68 10.44
CA THR A 62 -1.64 -14.41 11.01
C THR A 62 -2.61 -13.80 10.00
N ILE A 63 -2.16 -13.53 8.76
CA ILE A 63 -3.03 -12.99 7.73
C ILE A 63 -4.07 -14.05 7.34
N PRO A 64 -5.37 -13.80 7.55
CA PRO A 64 -6.43 -14.75 7.23
C PRO A 64 -6.58 -14.89 5.71
N GLU A 65 -7.07 -16.03 5.24
CA GLU A 65 -7.24 -16.31 3.81
C GLU A 65 -8.13 -15.30 3.08
N VAL A 66 -9.02 -14.59 3.77
CA VAL A 66 -9.87 -13.57 3.15
C VAL A 66 -9.10 -12.33 2.67
N LEU A 67 -7.90 -12.11 3.23
CA LEU A 67 -6.96 -11.09 2.82
C LEU A 67 -5.81 -11.72 2.00
N GLU A 68 -5.29 -10.96 1.06
CA GLU A 68 -4.15 -11.32 0.23
C GLU A 68 -3.06 -10.27 0.39
N VAL A 69 -1.85 -10.72 0.69
CA VAL A 69 -0.66 -9.86 0.67
C VAL A 69 -0.26 -9.65 -0.77
N ASN A 70 -0.27 -8.41 -1.24
CA ASN A 70 0.09 -8.06 -2.61
C ASN A 70 1.24 -7.04 -2.71
N ALA A 71 1.82 -6.63 -1.57
CA ALA A 71 3.09 -5.92 -1.53
C ALA A 71 3.86 -6.16 -0.22
N GLU A 72 5.19 -6.18 -0.30
CA GLU A 72 6.10 -6.37 0.84
C GLU A 72 7.50 -5.78 0.59
N THR A 73 8.31 -5.68 1.64
CA THR A 73 9.75 -5.38 1.49
C THR A 73 10.54 -6.65 1.18
N ALA A 74 11.80 -6.51 0.76
CA ALA A 74 12.72 -7.64 0.55
C ALA A 74 12.91 -8.51 1.81
N ASN A 75 12.70 -7.95 3.01
CA ASN A 75 12.79 -8.65 4.29
C ASN A 75 11.43 -9.23 4.75
N GLY A 76 10.41 -9.24 3.89
CA GLY A 76 9.11 -9.87 4.15
C GLY A 76 8.13 -9.04 4.99
N VAL A 77 8.40 -7.74 5.21
CA VAL A 77 7.45 -6.87 5.93
C VAL A 77 6.28 -6.55 5.03
N ILE A 78 5.06 -6.86 5.46
CA ILE A 78 3.83 -6.61 4.71
C ILE A 78 3.65 -5.10 4.47
N MET A 79 3.48 -4.73 3.21
CA MET A 79 3.28 -3.35 2.76
C MET A 79 1.95 -3.13 2.06
N GLY A 80 1.31 -4.19 1.57
CA GLY A 80 0.03 -4.14 0.87
C GLY A 80 -0.84 -5.33 1.24
N LEU A 81 -2.11 -5.04 1.52
CA LEU A 81 -3.17 -6.03 1.71
C LEU A 81 -4.36 -5.67 0.81
N ARG A 82 -5.00 -6.69 0.23
CA ARG A 82 -6.29 -6.55 -0.43
C ARG A 82 -7.23 -7.65 0.02
N HIS A 83 -8.51 -7.33 0.18
CA HIS A 83 -9.53 -8.33 0.38
C HIS A 83 -9.81 -9.04 -0.94
N ARG A 84 -10.02 -10.37 -0.90
CA ARG A 84 -10.20 -11.17 -2.13
C ARG A 84 -11.44 -10.78 -2.94
N THR A 85 -12.56 -10.51 -2.26
CA THR A 85 -13.85 -10.22 -2.90
C THR A 85 -14.41 -8.81 -2.68
N ALA A 86 -14.14 -8.18 -1.54
CA ALA A 86 -14.63 -6.84 -1.22
C ALA A 86 -13.67 -5.74 -1.75
N PRO A 87 -14.16 -4.53 -2.05
CA PRO A 87 -13.32 -3.39 -2.50
C PRO A 87 -12.58 -2.75 -1.32
N LEU A 88 -11.86 -3.56 -0.56
CA LEU A 88 -11.06 -3.18 0.60
C LEU A 88 -9.60 -3.48 0.29
N CYS A 89 -8.76 -2.47 0.44
CA CYS A 89 -7.32 -2.62 0.35
C CYS A 89 -6.67 -1.67 1.35
N GLY A 90 -5.40 -1.90 1.64
CA GLY A 90 -4.63 -0.97 2.43
C GLY A 90 -3.13 -1.09 2.18
N VAL A 91 -2.43 0.01 2.40
CA VAL A 91 -0.98 0.12 2.30
C VAL A 91 -0.39 0.59 3.62
N GLN A 92 0.71 -0.03 4.05
CA GLN A 92 1.36 0.31 5.32
C GLN A 92 2.12 1.63 5.24
N PHE A 93 2.58 2.03 4.05
CA PHE A 93 3.29 3.29 3.79
C PHE A 93 2.31 4.43 3.45
N HIS A 94 2.85 5.63 3.23
CA HIS A 94 2.07 6.84 2.92
C HIS A 94 2.11 7.17 1.42
N PRO A 95 1.10 6.77 0.61
CA PRO A 95 1.03 7.12 -0.81
C PRO A 95 0.84 8.63 -1.04
N GLU A 96 0.40 9.38 -0.05
CA GLU A 96 0.26 10.84 -0.11
C GLU A 96 1.59 11.60 0.08
N SER A 97 2.65 10.92 0.57
CA SER A 97 3.95 11.54 0.78
C SER A 97 4.63 11.88 -0.55
N VAL A 98 5.24 13.06 -0.62
CA VAL A 98 6.02 13.52 -1.79
C VAL A 98 7.15 12.56 -2.17
N LEU A 99 7.71 11.83 -1.20
CA LEU A 99 8.80 10.89 -1.40
C LEU A 99 8.34 9.49 -1.81
N THR A 100 7.02 9.24 -1.88
CA THR A 100 6.48 7.97 -2.35
C THR A 100 6.24 8.03 -3.85
N GLU A 101 6.85 7.11 -4.58
CA GLU A 101 6.68 6.97 -6.02
C GLU A 101 5.29 6.40 -6.35
N GLY A 102 4.65 6.96 -7.38
CA GLY A 102 3.37 6.44 -7.89
C GLY A 102 2.17 6.62 -6.96
N GLY A 103 2.27 7.43 -5.90
CA GLY A 103 1.19 7.66 -4.93
C GLY A 103 -0.15 8.10 -5.54
N TYR A 104 -0.12 9.05 -6.47
CA TYR A 104 -1.31 9.47 -7.22
C TYR A 104 -1.88 8.33 -8.05
N GLN A 105 -1.04 7.57 -8.76
CA GLN A 105 -1.47 6.43 -9.56
C GLN A 105 -2.15 5.36 -8.70
N MET A 106 -1.67 5.09 -7.49
CA MET A 106 -2.34 4.17 -6.56
C MET A 106 -3.76 4.64 -6.21
N LEU A 107 -3.92 5.94 -5.92
CA LEU A 107 -5.23 6.53 -5.67
C LEU A 107 -6.13 6.45 -6.91
N GLY A 108 -5.58 6.74 -8.09
CA GLY A 108 -6.29 6.62 -9.37
C GLY A 108 -6.77 5.20 -9.64
N ASN A 109 -5.91 4.20 -9.45
CA ASN A 109 -6.24 2.78 -9.56
C ASN A 109 -7.37 2.38 -8.60
N TRP A 110 -7.34 2.89 -7.37
CA TRP A 110 -8.41 2.65 -6.40
C TRP A 110 -9.74 3.28 -6.84
N LEU A 111 -9.74 4.55 -7.27
CA LEU A 111 -10.95 5.23 -7.75
C LEU A 111 -11.53 4.55 -9.00
N GLU A 112 -10.67 4.15 -9.94
CA GLU A 112 -11.06 3.38 -11.13
C GLU A 112 -11.77 2.08 -10.74
N SER A 113 -11.26 1.37 -9.73
CA SER A 113 -11.87 0.13 -9.22
C SER A 113 -13.27 0.33 -8.63
N LEU A 114 -13.60 1.56 -8.24
CA LEU A 114 -14.92 1.97 -7.74
C LEU A 114 -15.86 2.48 -8.85
N GLY A 115 -15.44 2.42 -10.11
CA GLY A 115 -16.24 2.84 -11.26
C GLY A 115 -15.97 4.27 -11.74
N MET A 116 -14.98 4.97 -11.20
CA MET A 116 -14.57 6.27 -11.75
C MET A 116 -13.69 6.09 -12.99
N THR A 117 -14.33 5.84 -14.13
CA THR A 117 -13.62 5.59 -15.39
C THR A 117 -12.65 6.71 -15.78
N GLY A 118 -11.40 6.34 -16.07
CA GLY A 118 -10.32 7.26 -16.48
C GLY A 118 -9.54 7.90 -15.32
N ALA A 119 -9.86 7.58 -14.07
CA ALA A 119 -9.13 8.03 -12.90
C ALA A 119 -7.68 7.52 -12.90
N ALA A 120 -7.45 6.27 -13.27
CA ALA A 120 -6.11 5.68 -13.32
C ALA A 120 -5.23 6.37 -14.36
N GLU A 121 -5.73 6.56 -15.58
CA GLU A 121 -5.00 7.21 -16.67
C GLU A 121 -4.66 8.67 -16.35
N ARG A 122 -5.59 9.40 -15.73
CA ARG A 122 -5.36 10.77 -15.30
C ARG A 122 -4.30 10.84 -14.20
N ALA A 123 -4.40 9.96 -13.20
CA ALA A 123 -3.52 9.99 -12.05
C ALA A 123 -2.07 9.57 -12.38
N ALA A 124 -1.87 8.68 -13.36
CA ALA A 124 -0.55 8.28 -13.84
C ALA A 124 0.28 9.45 -14.41
N LYS A 125 -0.37 10.58 -14.75
CA LYS A 125 0.27 11.79 -15.27
C LYS A 125 0.55 12.84 -14.18
N LEU A 126 0.13 12.59 -12.93
CA LEU A 126 0.30 13.51 -11.82
C LEU A 126 1.60 13.22 -11.04
N SER A 127 2.26 14.29 -10.62
CA SER A 127 3.45 14.23 -9.77
C SER A 127 3.29 15.18 -8.58
N PRO A 128 3.68 14.78 -7.36
CA PRO A 128 3.73 15.69 -6.22
C PRO A 128 4.91 16.67 -6.31
N LEU A 129 5.92 16.35 -7.13
CA LEU A 129 7.06 17.22 -7.38
C LEU A 129 6.66 18.27 -8.43
N ILE A 130 6.67 19.53 -8.02
CA ILE A 130 6.54 20.67 -8.94
C ILE A 130 7.80 20.69 -9.79
N GLN A 131 7.65 20.41 -11.09
CA GLN A 131 8.73 20.65 -12.05
C GLN A 131 8.71 22.15 -12.39
N HIS A 132 9.79 22.85 -12.03
CA HIS A 132 10.03 24.24 -12.42
C HIS A 132 10.56 24.33 -13.84
#